data_AF-A0A8K0H0I5-F1
#
_entry.id   AF-A0A8K0H0I5-F1
#
_cell.length_a   1.000
_cell.length_b   1.000
_cell.length_c   1.000
_cell.angle_alpha   90.00
_cell.angle_beta   90.00
_cell.angle_gamma   90.00
#
_symmetry.space_group_name_H-M   'P 1'
#
loop_
_entity.id
_entity.type
_entity.pdbx_description
1 polymer ?
#
loop_
_entity_poly.entity_id
_entity_poly.type
_entity_poly.pdbx_seq_one_letter_code
_entity_poly.pdbx_strand_id
1 'polypeptide(L)'
;MADSDTKAPNSHASQTLIDGNVLAAKALARFGADRMFGVVASAYGYLTGRPGVLLTVSGPGCVHGLADRSRETLLQIVCKAKDIRDIPDCVFRVIDRAISGRPGACYLDLPSDVLHQTIQESDAESLLDAVAESSEKREAVFRVSNSDTEKAVSLLRNAERPLIVCGKGAALLELRTR
;
A
#
# COMPACT_ATOMS: atom_id res chain seq x y z
N MET A 1 32.29 55.46 1.65
CA MET A 1 31.01 55.51 2.39
C MET A 1 29.92 55.13 1.41
N ALA A 2 29.48 53.87 1.37
CA ALA A 2 28.31 53.34 2.11
C ALA A 2 27.01 53.84 1.45
N ASP A 3 26.01 53.04 1.06
CA ASP A 3 25.74 51.59 1.11
C ASP A 3 24.43 51.35 0.31
N SER A 4 24.00 50.09 0.20
CA SER A 4 22.68 49.59 -0.21
C SER A 4 22.42 49.26 -1.69
N ASP A 5 23.10 48.19 -2.12
CA ASP A 5 22.53 47.20 -3.03
C ASP A 5 21.15 46.74 -2.51
N THR A 6 20.10 47.05 -3.26
CA THR A 6 18.75 46.51 -3.00
C THR A 6 18.68 45.09 -3.54
N LYS A 7 19.21 44.13 -2.76
CA LYS A 7 19.14 42.70 -3.07
C LYS A 7 17.70 42.21 -2.87
N ALA A 8 17.05 41.81 -3.96
CA ALA A 8 15.76 41.15 -3.97
C ALA A 8 15.74 39.94 -3.01
N PRO A 9 14.60 39.61 -2.38
CA PRO A 9 14.52 38.46 -1.49
C PRO A 9 14.69 37.18 -2.31
N ASN A 10 15.83 36.52 -2.13
CA ASN A 10 16.11 35.19 -2.66
C ASN A 10 15.11 34.17 -2.07
N SER A 11 14.04 33.88 -2.81
CA SER A 11 13.23 32.68 -2.60
C SER A 11 13.98 31.45 -3.11
N HIS A 12 15.10 31.10 -2.48
CA HIS A 12 15.73 29.80 -2.68
C HIS A 12 14.94 28.77 -1.86
N ALA A 13 13.81 28.30 -2.40
CA ALA A 13 13.33 26.97 -2.05
C ALA A 13 14.45 26.02 -2.45
N SER A 14 15.19 25.49 -1.47
CA SER A 14 16.23 24.50 -1.70
C SER A 14 15.58 23.33 -2.44
N GLN A 15 15.93 23.16 -3.72
CA GLN A 15 15.47 22.05 -4.55
C GLN A 15 16.14 20.77 -4.05
N THR A 16 15.61 20.21 -2.97
CA THR A 16 16.09 18.95 -2.42
C THR A 16 15.67 17.85 -3.39
N LEU A 17 16.64 17.23 -4.05
CA LEU A 17 16.43 16.04 -4.84
C LEU A 17 16.39 14.84 -3.88
N ILE A 18 15.39 13.98 -4.05
CA ILE A 18 15.31 12.71 -3.34
C ILE A 18 15.50 11.56 -4.33
N ASP A 19 16.08 10.46 -3.85
CA ASP A 19 16.24 9.24 -4.64
C ASP A 19 15.00 8.33 -4.49
N GLY A 20 14.99 7.25 -5.28
CA GLY A 20 13.90 6.26 -5.24
C GLY A 20 13.83 5.48 -3.91
N ASN A 21 14.94 5.35 -3.16
CA ASN A 21 14.91 4.71 -1.83
C ASN A 21 14.13 5.57 -0.83
N VAL A 22 14.42 6.88 -0.79
CA VAL A 22 13.72 7.84 0.05
C VAL A 22 12.25 7.91 -0.34
N LEU A 23 11.95 7.94 -1.65
CA LEU A 23 10.56 7.95 -2.12
C LEU A 23 9.80 6.67 -1.74
N ALA A 24 10.43 5.50 -1.90
CA ALA A 24 9.82 4.23 -1.49
C ALA A 24 9.57 4.17 0.02
N ALA A 25 10.51 4.65 0.83
CA ALA A 25 10.35 4.72 2.28
C ALA A 25 9.21 5.68 2.67
N LYS A 26 9.15 6.87 2.07
CA LYS A 26 8.05 7.83 2.26
C LYS A 26 6.71 7.21 1.87
N ALA A 27 6.63 6.53 0.72
CA ALA A 27 5.41 5.86 0.26
C ALA A 27 4.96 4.75 1.22
N LEU A 28 5.88 3.89 1.67
CA LEU A 28 5.57 2.83 2.62
C LEU A 28 5.01 3.40 3.93
N ALA A 29 5.68 4.40 4.50
CA ALA A 29 5.21 5.05 5.73
C ALA A 29 3.85 5.74 5.53
N ARG A 30 3.64 6.41 4.39
CA ARG A 30 2.40 7.14 4.09
C ARG A 30 1.19 6.20 3.99
N PHE A 31 1.38 5.01 3.42
CA PHE A 31 0.30 4.05 3.20
C PHE A 31 0.17 2.99 4.31
N GLY A 32 0.81 3.19 5.47
CA GLY A 32 0.59 2.39 6.68
C GLY A 32 1.49 1.17 6.82
N ALA A 33 2.58 1.09 6.04
CA ALA A 33 3.67 0.14 6.26
C ALA A 33 4.72 0.73 7.21
N ASP A 34 4.34 0.88 8.48
CA ASP A 34 5.16 1.55 9.49
C ASP A 34 6.18 0.60 10.14
N ARG A 35 6.04 -0.70 9.89
CA ARG A 35 6.84 -1.75 10.51
C ARG A 35 7.23 -2.82 9.50
N MET A 36 8.50 -3.22 9.59
CA MET A 36 9.09 -4.24 8.75
C MET A 36 9.30 -5.52 9.56
N PHE A 37 8.85 -6.64 9.00
CA PHE A 37 8.88 -7.94 9.65
C PHE A 37 9.56 -8.94 8.72
N GLY A 38 10.35 -9.84 9.30
CA GLY A 38 10.93 -10.97 8.57
C GLY A 38 9.85 -11.99 8.16
N VAL A 39 10.20 -13.28 8.23
CA VAL A 39 9.30 -14.41 7.92
C VAL A 39 7.96 -14.37 8.70
N VAL A 40 7.89 -13.60 9.80
CA VAL A 40 6.69 -13.41 10.63
C VAL A 40 5.68 -12.40 10.08
N ALA A 41 5.97 -11.72 8.94
CA ALA A 41 5.09 -10.69 8.37
C ALA A 41 3.65 -11.17 8.13
N SER A 42 3.49 -12.40 7.65
CA SER A 42 2.16 -13.00 7.41
C SER A 42 1.40 -13.26 8.71
N ALA A 43 2.07 -13.77 9.74
CA ALA A 43 1.46 -14.00 11.04
C ALA A 43 1.07 -12.68 11.71
N TYR A 44 1.95 -11.66 11.63
CA TYR A 44 1.66 -10.32 12.12
C TYR A 44 0.42 -9.73 11.43
N GLY A 45 0.33 -9.83 10.10
CA GLY A 45 -0.81 -9.30 9.36
C GLY A 45 -2.12 -10.00 9.68
N TYR A 46 -2.08 -11.32 9.87
CA TYR A 46 -3.25 -12.08 10.30
C TYR A 46 -3.72 -11.70 11.72
N LEU A 47 -2.79 -11.49 12.65
CA LEU A 47 -3.11 -11.21 14.05
C LEU A 47 -3.51 -9.75 14.31
N THR A 48 -2.96 -8.81 13.55
CA THR A 48 -3.13 -7.37 13.79
C THR A 48 -4.08 -6.70 12.79
N GLY A 49 -4.44 -7.36 11.69
CA GLY A 49 -5.21 -6.76 10.61
C GLY A 49 -4.46 -5.67 9.84
N ARG A 50 -3.17 -5.44 10.13
CA ARG A 50 -2.31 -4.43 9.50
C ARG A 50 -1.35 -5.08 8.51
N PRO A 51 -0.94 -4.41 7.42
CA PRO A 51 -0.01 -4.98 6.46
C PRO A 51 1.35 -5.24 7.14
N GLY A 52 1.87 -6.45 7.00
CA GLY A 52 3.25 -6.79 7.38
C GLY A 52 4.14 -6.73 6.14
N VAL A 53 5.20 -5.93 6.17
CA VAL A 53 6.13 -5.80 5.04
C VAL A 53 7.38 -6.62 5.29
N LEU A 54 7.70 -7.49 4.32
CA LEU A 54 8.97 -8.21 4.22
C LEU A 54 9.73 -7.65 3.02
N LEU A 55 10.89 -7.01 3.24
CA LEU A 55 11.78 -6.61 2.15
C LEU A 55 12.89 -7.64 2.01
N THR A 56 13.21 -7.95 0.76
CA THR A 56 14.33 -8.82 0.40
C THR A 56 15.15 -8.12 -0.69
N VAL A 57 16.47 -8.15 -0.56
CA VAL A 57 17.37 -7.67 -1.61
C VAL A 57 17.55 -8.73 -2.70
N SER A 58 17.85 -8.30 -3.94
CA SER A 58 18.17 -9.21 -5.03
C SER A 58 19.36 -10.10 -4.66
N GLY A 59 19.09 -11.39 -4.40
CA GLY A 59 20.09 -12.36 -3.94
C GLY A 59 19.45 -13.66 -3.45
N PRO A 60 20.21 -14.57 -2.83
CA PRO A 60 19.68 -15.83 -2.29
C PRO A 60 18.64 -15.62 -1.16
N GLY A 61 18.51 -14.41 -0.61
CA GLY A 61 17.43 -14.06 0.31
C GLY A 61 16.05 -14.06 -0.34
N CYS A 62 15.93 -13.66 -1.62
CA CYS A 62 14.66 -13.65 -2.34
C CYS A 62 14.07 -15.05 -2.48
N VAL A 63 14.88 -16.10 -2.66
CA VAL A 63 14.38 -17.48 -2.81
C VAL A 63 13.85 -18.09 -1.51
N HIS A 64 14.25 -17.55 -0.35
CA HIS A 64 13.74 -17.97 0.95
C HIS A 64 12.48 -17.20 1.37
N GLY A 65 12.37 -15.91 0.98
CA GLY A 65 11.21 -15.06 1.26
C GLY A 65 10.06 -15.25 0.26
N LEU A 66 10.40 -15.44 -1.02
CA LEU A 66 9.51 -15.92 -2.06
C LEU A 66 10.05 -17.27 -2.52
N ALA A 67 9.41 -18.35 -2.09
CA ALA A 67 9.59 -19.64 -2.74
C ALA A 67 9.10 -19.51 -4.19
N ASP A 68 10.01 -19.18 -5.09
CA ASP A 68 9.92 -19.28 -6.54
C ASP A 68 8.91 -18.33 -7.27
N ARG A 69 9.35 -17.67 -8.35
CA ARG A 69 8.47 -16.89 -9.24
C ARG A 69 7.38 -17.75 -9.90
N SER A 70 7.50 -19.08 -9.83
CA SER A 70 6.44 -20.01 -10.22
C SER A 70 5.17 -19.92 -9.36
N ARG A 71 5.21 -19.23 -8.21
CA ARG A 71 4.06 -19.03 -7.29
C ARG A 71 3.36 -17.68 -7.45
N GLU A 72 3.55 -16.94 -8.54
CA GLU A 72 2.74 -15.73 -8.85
C GLU A 72 1.23 -16.01 -8.70
N THR A 73 0.80 -17.26 -8.92
CA THR A 73 -0.58 -17.75 -8.74
C THR A 73 -1.13 -17.67 -7.31
N LEU A 74 -0.29 -17.52 -6.28
CA LEU A 74 -0.72 -17.43 -4.87
C LEU A 74 -0.78 -16.00 -4.35
N LEU A 75 -0.21 -15.04 -5.09
CA LEU A 75 -0.19 -13.64 -4.71
C LEU A 75 -1.48 -12.94 -5.17
N GLN A 76 -1.96 -11.99 -4.38
CA GLN A 76 -3.11 -11.17 -4.76
C GLN A 76 -2.78 -10.23 -5.91
N ILE A 77 -1.56 -9.69 -5.91
CA ILE A 77 -1.04 -8.80 -6.95
C ILE A 77 0.49 -8.85 -6.97
N VAL A 78 1.02 -8.60 -8.16
CA VAL A 78 2.44 -8.34 -8.42
C VAL A 78 2.56 -6.98 -9.08
N CYS A 79 3.38 -6.10 -8.49
CA CYS A 79 3.70 -4.79 -9.05
C CYS A 79 5.21 -4.69 -9.27
N LYS A 80 5.60 -4.03 -10.37
CA LYS A 80 6.99 -3.72 -10.67
C LYS A 80 7.07 -2.27 -11.12
N ALA A 81 7.84 -1.45 -10.41
CA ALA A 81 8.08 -0.06 -10.80
C ALA A 81 9.00 -0.02 -12.04
N LYS A 82 8.67 0.84 -13.01
CA LYS A 82 9.48 1.06 -14.22
C LYS A 82 10.18 2.42 -14.18
N ASP A 83 9.54 3.39 -13.54
CA ASP A 83 10.04 4.74 -13.31
C ASP A 83 9.93 5.11 -11.82
N ILE A 84 10.73 6.06 -11.35
CA ILE A 84 10.65 6.58 -9.97
C ILE A 84 9.25 7.10 -9.64
N ARG A 85 8.54 7.67 -10.62
CA ARG A 85 7.18 8.20 -10.46
C ARG A 85 6.13 7.12 -10.27
N ASP A 86 6.43 5.87 -10.62
CA ASP A 86 5.52 4.73 -10.43
C ASP A 86 5.56 4.18 -9.00
N ILE A 87 6.60 4.51 -8.22
CA ILE A 87 6.81 3.96 -6.88
C ILE A 87 5.59 4.20 -5.97
N PRO A 88 5.05 5.43 -5.84
CA PRO A 88 3.89 5.68 -4.98
C PRO A 88 2.67 4.84 -5.34
N ASP A 89 2.31 4.75 -6.63
CA ASP A 89 1.14 3.97 -7.07
C ASP A 89 1.37 2.47 -6.86
N CYS A 90 2.55 1.96 -7.19
CA CYS A 90 2.89 0.55 -6.99
C CYS A 90 2.83 0.16 -5.50
N VAL A 91 3.41 0.97 -4.62
CA VAL A 91 3.39 0.75 -3.16
C VAL A 91 1.95 0.79 -2.63
N PHE A 92 1.19 1.80 -3.01
CA PHE A 92 -0.21 1.92 -2.59
C PHE A 92 -1.03 0.70 -3.03
N ARG A 93 -0.91 0.29 -4.30
CA ARG A 93 -1.67 -0.84 -4.84
C ARG A 93 -1.36 -2.15 -4.14
N VAL A 94 -0.10 -2.43 -3.81
CA VAL A 94 0.24 -3.67 -3.09
C VAL A 94 -0.26 -3.64 -1.65
N ILE A 95 -0.19 -2.51 -0.95
CA ILE A 95 -0.68 -2.39 0.42
C ILE A 95 -2.21 -2.47 0.45
N ASP A 96 -2.88 -1.66 -0.37
CA ASP A 96 -4.34 -1.66 -0.52
C ASP A 96 -4.86 -3.06 -0.83
N ARG A 97 -4.22 -3.77 -1.79
CA ARG A 97 -4.63 -5.12 -2.14
C ARG A 97 -4.29 -6.16 -1.07
N ALA A 98 -3.25 -5.97 -0.28
CA ALA A 98 -2.90 -6.86 0.82
C ALA A 98 -3.95 -6.85 1.93
N ILE A 99 -4.68 -5.74 2.10
CA ILE A 99 -5.66 -5.55 3.20
C ILE A 99 -7.12 -5.47 2.73
N SER A 100 -7.39 -5.23 1.45
CA SER A 100 -8.75 -5.09 0.91
C SER A 100 -9.38 -6.42 0.47
N GLY A 101 -10.70 -6.53 0.66
CA GLY A 101 -11.50 -7.69 0.21
C GLY A 101 -11.07 -9.01 0.85
N ARG A 102 -10.24 -9.78 0.13
CA ARG A 102 -9.62 -11.02 0.62
C ARG A 102 -8.14 -10.72 0.88
N PRO A 103 -7.76 -10.43 2.14
CA PRO A 103 -6.37 -10.15 2.48
C PRO A 103 -5.44 -11.30 2.08
N GLY A 104 -4.22 -10.95 1.66
CA GLY A 104 -3.26 -11.94 1.18
C GLY A 104 -1.91 -11.33 0.81
N ALA A 105 -0.94 -12.20 0.54
CA ALA A 105 0.40 -11.79 0.17
C ALA A 105 0.43 -11.08 -1.19
N CYS A 106 1.23 -10.02 -1.28
CA CYS A 106 1.48 -9.25 -2.49
C CYS A 106 2.99 -9.13 -2.71
N TYR A 107 3.41 -8.89 -3.95
CA TYR A 107 4.83 -8.71 -4.28
C TYR A 107 5.05 -7.38 -4.99
N LEU A 108 6.07 -6.64 -4.53
CA LEU A 108 6.53 -5.40 -5.12
C LEU A 108 8.00 -5.55 -5.50
N ASP A 109 8.29 -5.31 -6.77
CA ASP A 109 9.64 -5.26 -7.32
C ASP A 109 10.03 -3.79 -7.57
N LEU A 110 11.09 -3.34 -6.89
CA LEU A 110 11.71 -2.02 -7.08
C LEU A 110 13.11 -2.21 -7.64
N PRO A 111 13.27 -2.11 -8.98
CA PRO A 111 14.57 -2.32 -9.62
C PRO A 111 15.62 -1.31 -9.16
N SER A 112 16.89 -1.74 -9.14
CA SER A 112 18.00 -0.89 -8.73
C SER A 112 18.10 0.38 -9.57
N ASP A 113 17.91 0.29 -10.89
CA ASP A 113 17.92 1.43 -11.80
C ASP A 113 16.80 2.44 -11.50
N VAL A 114 15.66 2.00 -10.97
CA VAL A 114 14.57 2.88 -10.52
C VAL A 114 14.91 3.52 -9.17
N LEU A 115 15.50 2.78 -8.25
CA LEU A 115 15.88 3.28 -6.92
C LEU A 115 16.98 4.36 -6.96
N HIS A 116 17.86 4.32 -7.97
CA HIS A 116 18.92 5.31 -8.16
C HIS A 116 18.48 6.55 -8.95
N GLN A 117 17.28 6.58 -9.53
CA GLN A 117 16.72 7.79 -10.13
C GLN A 117 16.46 8.84 -9.04
N THR A 118 16.41 10.10 -9.45
CA THR A 118 16.13 11.23 -8.57
C THR A 118 14.96 12.05 -9.08
N ILE A 119 14.21 12.63 -8.15
CA ILE A 119 13.08 13.50 -8.42
C ILE A 119 13.09 14.67 -7.43
N GLN A 120 12.50 15.79 -7.81
CA GLN A 120 12.29 16.92 -6.90
C GLN A 120 11.37 16.50 -5.76
N GLU A 121 11.71 16.90 -4.53
CA GLU A 121 10.90 16.57 -3.35
C GLU A 121 9.46 17.07 -3.47
N SER A 122 9.24 18.26 -4.04
CA SER A 122 7.89 18.79 -4.28
C SER A 122 7.04 17.90 -5.18
N ASP A 123 7.66 17.35 -6.23
CA ASP A 123 6.98 16.50 -7.20
C ASP A 123 6.67 15.14 -6.57
N ALA A 124 7.58 14.61 -5.76
CA ALA A 124 7.38 13.39 -4.99
C ALA A 124 6.22 13.49 -3.99
N GLU A 125 6.14 14.58 -3.22
CA GLU A 125 5.02 14.81 -2.29
C GLU A 125 3.70 14.93 -3.05
N SER A 126 3.70 15.65 -4.18
CA SER A 126 2.51 15.78 -5.03
C SER A 126 2.01 14.43 -5.55
N LEU A 127 2.91 13.51 -5.92
CA LEU A 127 2.56 12.16 -6.35
C LEU A 127 1.98 11.33 -5.20
N LEU A 128 2.55 11.43 -4.00
CA LEU A 128 2.06 10.74 -2.81
C LEU A 128 0.64 11.19 -2.43
N ASP A 129 0.39 12.50 -2.46
CA ASP A 129 -0.91 13.06 -2.14
C ASP A 129 -1.97 12.70 -3.20
N ALA A 130 -1.63 12.75 -4.49
CA ALA A 130 -2.54 12.33 -5.56
C ALA A 130 -3.00 10.87 -5.42
N VAL A 131 -2.11 9.99 -4.95
CA VAL A 131 -2.42 8.58 -4.67
C VAL A 131 -3.27 8.45 -3.40
N ALA A 132 -2.94 9.19 -2.35
CA ALA A 132 -3.74 9.21 -1.11
C ALA A 132 -5.18 9.67 -1.37
N GLU A 133 -5.39 10.74 -2.14
CA GLU A 133 -6.73 11.21 -2.52
C GLU A 133 -7.51 10.18 -3.35
N SER A 134 -6.80 9.43 -4.20
CA SER A 134 -7.40 8.34 -4.97
C SER A 134 -7.82 7.16 -4.09
N SER A 135 -7.15 6.94 -2.96
CA SER A 135 -7.49 5.89 -1.99
C SER A 135 -8.80 6.14 -1.28
N GLU A 136 -9.03 7.37 -0.82
CA GLU A 136 -10.24 7.77 -0.09
C GLU A 136 -11.50 7.57 -0.93
N LYS A 137 -11.40 7.82 -2.23
CA LYS A 137 -12.47 7.57 -3.19
C LYS A 137 -12.80 6.08 -3.36
N ARG A 138 -11.82 5.17 -3.23
CA ARG A 138 -12.05 3.71 -3.35
C ARG A 138 -12.70 3.13 -2.10
N GLU A 139 -12.32 3.58 -0.92
CA GLU A 139 -12.93 3.16 0.36
C GLU A 139 -14.44 3.47 0.37
N ALA A 140 -14.85 4.60 -0.22
CA ALA A 140 -16.25 4.98 -0.34
C ALA A 140 -17.09 4.01 -1.21
N VAL A 141 -16.48 3.36 -2.21
CA VAL A 141 -17.15 2.42 -3.13
C VAL A 141 -17.37 1.04 -2.50
N PHE A 142 -16.54 0.63 -1.54
CA PHE A 142 -16.66 -0.70 -0.89
C PHE A 142 -17.82 -0.77 0.13
N ARG A 143 -18.52 0.35 0.39
CA ARG A 143 -19.76 0.32 1.18
C ARG A 143 -20.85 -0.40 0.39
N VAL A 144 -21.26 -1.57 0.88
CA VAL A 144 -22.39 -2.32 0.33
C VAL A 144 -23.61 -1.41 0.26
N SER A 145 -24.27 -1.40 -0.89
CA SER A 145 -25.48 -0.59 -1.07
C SER A 145 -26.56 -1.04 -0.08
N ASN A 146 -27.28 -0.10 0.53
CA ASN A 146 -28.37 -0.44 1.47
C ASN A 146 -29.40 -1.39 0.82
N SER A 147 -29.61 -1.26 -0.49
CA SER A 147 -30.53 -2.13 -1.24
C SER A 147 -30.10 -3.60 -1.27
N ASP A 148 -28.81 -3.91 -1.26
CA ASP A 148 -28.35 -5.31 -1.26
C ASP A 148 -28.42 -5.93 0.14
N THR A 149 -28.21 -5.11 1.18
CA THR A 149 -28.45 -5.50 2.57
C THR A 149 -29.93 -5.84 2.80
N GLU A 150 -30.84 -5.01 2.32
CA GLU A 150 -32.29 -5.23 2.44
C GLU A 150 -32.75 -6.52 1.75
N LYS A 151 -32.21 -6.82 0.56
CA LYS A 151 -32.46 -8.09 -0.15
C LYS A 151 -31.98 -9.28 0.67
N ALA A 152 -30.76 -9.23 1.20
CA ALA A 152 -30.20 -10.31 2.02
C ALA A 152 -31.04 -10.56 3.28
N VAL A 153 -31.45 -9.49 3.97
CA VAL A 153 -32.34 -9.59 5.15
C VAL A 153 -33.69 -10.19 4.78
N SER A 154 -34.27 -9.80 3.64
CA SER A 154 -35.55 -10.33 3.18
C SER A 154 -35.49 -11.83 2.85
N LEU A 155 -34.41 -12.28 2.22
CA LEU A 155 -34.17 -13.71 1.94
C LEU A 155 -34.01 -14.52 3.23
N LEU A 156 -33.29 -13.99 4.23
CA LEU A 156 -33.14 -14.64 5.53
C LEU A 156 -34.46 -14.75 6.30
N ARG A 157 -35.33 -13.73 6.23
CA ARG A 157 -36.64 -13.71 6.90
C ARG A 157 -37.64 -14.69 6.29
N ASN A 158 -37.61 -14.90 4.98
CA ASN A 158 -38.55 -15.76 4.26
C ASN A 158 -38.08 -17.22 4.12
N ALA A 159 -36.83 -17.52 4.47
CA ALA A 159 -36.31 -18.87 4.42
C ALA A 159 -36.91 -19.75 5.53
N GLU A 160 -37.40 -20.93 5.18
CA GLU A 160 -38.04 -21.86 6.12
C GLU A 160 -37.03 -22.51 7.09
N ARG A 161 -35.78 -22.72 6.64
CA ARG A 161 -34.69 -23.34 7.42
C ARG A 161 -33.33 -22.70 7.10
N PRO A 162 -33.09 -21.44 7.50
CA PRO A 162 -31.85 -20.74 7.18
C PRO A 162 -30.65 -21.39 7.89
N LEU A 163 -29.53 -21.56 7.17
CA LEU A 163 -28.25 -21.97 7.70
C LEU A 163 -27.22 -20.88 7.41
N ILE A 164 -26.49 -20.45 8.44
CA ILE A 164 -25.39 -19.50 8.31
C ILE A 164 -24.08 -20.25 8.57
N VAL A 165 -23.16 -20.21 7.61
CA VAL A 165 -21.82 -20.78 7.75
C VAL A 165 -20.80 -19.65 7.78
N CYS A 166 -20.18 -19.44 8.94
CA CYS A 166 -19.17 -18.40 9.12
C CYS A 166 -17.76 -18.99 8.99
N GLY A 167 -17.00 -18.51 8.00
CA GLY A 167 -15.59 -18.84 7.84
C GLY A 167 -14.66 -17.88 8.60
N LYS A 168 -13.34 -18.10 8.47
CA LYS A 168 -12.29 -17.26 9.12
C LYS A 168 -12.38 -15.77 8.77
N GLY A 169 -12.97 -15.41 7.63
CA GLY A 169 -13.16 -14.02 7.23
C GLY A 169 -14.03 -13.21 8.20
N ALA A 170 -14.97 -13.84 8.90
CA ALA A 170 -15.77 -13.18 9.93
C ALA A 170 -14.91 -12.74 11.13
N ALA A 171 -13.94 -13.58 11.54
CA ALA A 171 -13.00 -13.26 12.62
C ALA A 171 -12.00 -12.17 12.24
N LEU A 172 -11.58 -12.11 10.96
CA LEU A 172 -10.67 -11.08 10.48
C LEU A 172 -11.31 -9.69 10.46
N LEU A 173 -12.64 -9.62 10.29
CA LEU A 173 -13.38 -8.35 10.24
C LEU A 173 -13.35 -7.62 11.59
N GLU A 174 -13.41 -8.35 12.71
CA GLU A 174 -13.37 -7.81 14.08
C GLU A 174 -12.08 -7.03 14.38
N LEU A 175 -10.95 -7.47 13.81
CA LEU A 175 -9.65 -6.81 13.98
C LEU A 175 -9.55 -5.46 13.27
N ARG A 176 -10.36 -5.23 12.22
CA ARG A 176 -10.32 -4.02 11.40
C ARG A 176 -11.14 -2.87 12.00
N THR A 177 -12.05 -3.18 12.92
CA THR A 177 -12.90 -2.22 13.64
C THR A 177 -12.29 -1.67 14.93
N ARG A 178 -11.07 -2.07 15.30
CA ARG A 178 -10.33 -1.59 16.47
C ARG A 178 -9.20 -0.64 16.06
#